data_AF-A0A7J9AQV8-F1
#
_entry.id   AF-A0A7J9AQV8-F1
#
_cell.length_a   1.000
_cell.length_b   1.000
_cell.length_c   1.000
_cell.angle_alpha   90.00
_cell.angle_beta   90.00
_cell.angle_gamma   90.00
#
_symmetry.space_group_name_H-M   'P 1'
#
loop_
_entity.id
_entity.type
_entity.pdbx_description
1 polymer ?
#
loop_
_entity_poly.entity_id
_entity_poly.type
_entity_poly.pdbx_seq_one_letter_code
_entity_poly.pdbx_strand_id
1 'polypeptide(L)'
;KIIGAKYYKADGDFDPSEYKSPRDSEGHGSHTSSTAAGGLVSKASLYGLAKGTARGGVPSARIAVYKICWSLGCDDVDILAAFDDAIADGVDIISLSVGSFSPSEYFDDTIAIGAFHSMKNGVLTSNSAGNSGPSLSTITNFSPWSLSVAASTIDRKFVTRVKLGNGEIYEGTSINTFDLKGKMYPFIAGAAAPNTSEGYTSDDSRFCGPGTLDETLVKGKIVFCDYTTYIEGPVDAGAVGVVVQSGRYKDYAFAYGLPLSNLNLNDGRNVLNYVNLTENPTATIFKTTVEDDQFAPFVVTFSSRGPNPATPDIL
;
A
#
# COMPACT_ATOMS: atom_id res chain seq x y z
N LYS A 1 10.42 -8.39 -25.01
CA LYS A 1 10.64 -7.41 -23.91
C LYS A 1 11.03 -8.16 -22.64
N ILE A 2 10.17 -9.04 -22.15
CA ILE A 2 10.55 -10.12 -21.24
C ILE A 2 11.31 -11.18 -22.07
N ILE A 3 12.46 -11.63 -21.61
CA ILE A 3 13.34 -12.59 -22.31
C ILE A 3 13.62 -13.86 -21.49
N GLY A 4 13.34 -13.84 -20.19
CA GLY A 4 13.43 -14.99 -19.28
C GLY A 4 12.34 -14.90 -18.23
N ALA A 5 11.83 -16.05 -17.81
CA ALA A 5 10.83 -16.14 -16.75
C ALA A 5 10.95 -17.50 -16.04
N LYS A 6 11.39 -17.46 -14.78
CA LYS A 6 11.52 -18.61 -13.87
C LYS A 6 10.68 -18.36 -12.61
N TYR A 7 10.33 -19.43 -11.90
CA TYR A 7 9.69 -19.35 -10.59
C TYR A 7 10.30 -20.39 -9.67
N TYR A 8 10.29 -20.10 -8.38
CA TYR A 8 10.90 -20.91 -7.33
C TYR A 8 9.87 -21.10 -6.23
N LYS A 9 9.62 -22.36 -5.88
CA LYS A 9 8.78 -22.75 -4.75
C LYS A 9 9.22 -24.12 -4.25
N ALA A 10 10.33 -24.13 -3.51
CA ALA A 10 11.05 -25.35 -3.16
C ALA A 10 10.24 -26.32 -2.27
N ASP A 11 9.39 -25.79 -1.39
CA ASP A 11 8.53 -26.61 -0.53
C ASP A 11 7.35 -27.27 -1.28
N GLY A 12 7.07 -26.82 -2.50
CA GLY A 12 5.99 -27.32 -3.35
C GLY A 12 4.57 -27.02 -2.84
N ASP A 13 4.43 -26.18 -1.81
CA ASP A 13 3.13 -25.80 -1.26
C ASP A 13 2.59 -24.56 -1.97
N PHE A 14 1.45 -24.70 -2.65
CA PHE A 14 0.88 -23.60 -3.44
C PHE A 14 -0.53 -23.33 -2.96
N ASP A 15 -0.81 -22.05 -2.69
CA ASP A 15 -2.17 -21.62 -2.46
C ASP A 15 -3.03 -21.89 -3.71
N PRO A 16 -4.26 -22.43 -3.57
CA PRO A 16 -5.13 -22.72 -4.71
C PRO A 16 -5.42 -21.53 -5.63
N SER A 17 -5.29 -20.29 -5.12
CA SER A 17 -5.47 -19.06 -5.88
C SER A 17 -4.27 -18.68 -6.76
N GLU A 18 -3.13 -19.37 -6.62
CA GLU A 18 -1.88 -19.02 -7.30
C GLU A 18 -1.58 -19.84 -8.54
N TYR A 19 -0.84 -19.22 -9.45
CA TYR A 19 -0.36 -19.88 -10.66
C TYR A 19 0.98 -20.55 -10.41
N LYS A 20 1.06 -21.88 -10.58
CA LYS A 20 2.30 -22.67 -10.59
C LYS A 20 3.15 -22.38 -11.83
N SER A 21 3.57 -21.12 -11.96
CA SER A 21 4.27 -20.55 -13.11
C SER A 21 4.90 -19.21 -12.73
N PRO A 22 5.74 -18.61 -13.58
CA PRO A 22 6.25 -17.25 -13.38
C PRO A 22 5.19 -16.14 -13.47
N ARG A 23 3.91 -16.48 -13.68
CA ARG A 23 2.83 -15.51 -13.76
C ARG A 23 2.59 -14.88 -12.39
N ASP A 24 2.57 -13.55 -12.40
CA ASP A 24 2.19 -12.72 -11.26
C ASP A 24 0.67 -12.81 -11.02
N SER A 25 0.29 -13.24 -9.81
CA SER A 25 -1.10 -13.36 -9.35
C SER A 25 -1.51 -12.23 -8.39
N GLU A 26 -0.56 -11.42 -7.92
CA GLU A 26 -0.80 -10.39 -6.92
C GLU A 26 -0.70 -8.98 -7.53
N GLY A 27 0.35 -8.71 -8.30
CA GLY A 27 0.55 -7.46 -9.05
C GLY A 27 1.84 -6.69 -8.71
N HIS A 28 2.45 -6.93 -7.56
CA HIS A 28 3.65 -6.24 -7.07
C HIS A 28 4.83 -6.41 -8.03
N GLY A 29 5.05 -7.62 -8.55
CA GLY A 29 6.10 -7.91 -9.53
C GLY A 29 5.89 -7.17 -10.86
N SER A 30 4.65 -7.13 -11.34
CA SER A 30 4.28 -6.38 -12.55
C SER A 30 4.45 -4.86 -12.36
N HIS A 31 4.08 -4.34 -11.19
CA HIS A 31 4.22 -2.92 -10.85
C HIS A 31 5.70 -2.49 -10.77
N THR A 32 6.53 -3.24 -10.04
CA THR A 32 7.95 -2.96 -9.87
C THR A 32 8.73 -3.10 -11.18
N SER A 33 8.52 -4.19 -11.93
CA SER A 33 9.21 -4.42 -13.21
C SER A 33 8.84 -3.37 -14.28
N SER A 34 7.59 -2.93 -14.33
CA SER A 34 7.16 -1.84 -15.22
C SER A 34 7.70 -0.47 -14.80
N THR A 35 7.94 -0.24 -13.51
CA THR A 35 8.60 0.98 -13.00
C THR A 35 10.09 1.02 -13.37
N ALA A 36 10.78 -0.12 -13.34
CA ALA A 36 12.19 -0.19 -13.73
C ALA A 36 12.36 -0.10 -15.25
N ALA A 37 11.62 -0.91 -16.02
CA ALA A 37 11.86 -1.11 -17.44
C ALA A 37 10.59 -1.18 -18.29
N GLY A 38 9.43 -0.69 -17.82
CA GLY A 38 8.20 -0.66 -18.62
C GLY A 38 8.34 0.13 -19.92
N GLY A 39 7.71 -0.36 -20.99
CA GLY A 39 7.58 0.38 -22.25
C GLY A 39 6.71 1.63 -22.10
N LEU A 40 6.72 2.51 -23.10
CA LEU A 40 5.86 3.70 -23.10
C LEU A 40 4.41 3.27 -23.32
N VAL A 41 3.53 3.63 -22.38
CA VAL A 41 2.08 3.40 -22.48
C VAL A 41 1.36 4.74 -22.38
N SER A 42 0.91 5.25 -23.52
CA SER A 42 0.14 6.49 -23.58
C SER A 42 -1.25 6.32 -22.97
N LYS A 43 -1.80 7.39 -22.38
CA LYS A 43 -3.14 7.42 -21.76
C LYS A 43 -3.29 6.42 -20.59
N ALA A 44 -2.20 6.03 -19.95
CA ALA A 44 -2.23 5.25 -18.72
C ALA A 44 -2.92 6.07 -17.61
N SER A 45 -3.81 5.42 -16.87
CA SER A 45 -4.51 6.00 -15.71
C SER A 45 -5.18 4.90 -14.89
N LEU A 46 -5.43 5.16 -13.61
CA LEU A 46 -6.33 4.33 -12.79
C LEU A 46 -7.69 5.02 -12.74
N TYR A 47 -8.67 4.54 -13.52
CA TYR A 47 -9.99 5.18 -13.63
C TYR A 47 -9.91 6.69 -13.94
N GLY A 48 -8.91 7.14 -14.70
CA GLY A 48 -8.67 8.55 -15.01
C GLY A 48 -7.77 9.30 -14.02
N LEU A 49 -7.45 8.72 -12.85
CA LEU A 49 -6.48 9.27 -11.91
C LEU A 49 -5.06 9.16 -12.48
N ALA A 50 -4.25 10.20 -12.23
CA ALA A 50 -2.86 10.32 -12.69
C ALA A 50 -2.67 10.02 -14.19
N LYS A 51 -3.61 10.50 -15.02
CA LYS A 51 -3.59 10.28 -16.48
C LYS A 51 -2.31 10.83 -17.11
N GLY A 52 -1.62 10.00 -17.88
CA GLY A 52 -0.41 10.40 -18.59
C GLY A 52 0.19 9.29 -19.44
N THR A 53 1.49 9.36 -19.68
CA THR A 53 2.26 8.28 -20.32
C THR A 53 3.05 7.55 -19.25
N ALA A 54 2.71 6.31 -18.93
CA ALA A 54 3.51 5.48 -18.02
C ALA A 54 4.73 4.92 -18.77
N ARG A 55 5.86 4.80 -18.07
CA ARG A 55 7.12 4.23 -18.59
C ARG A 55 8.04 3.83 -17.44
N GLY A 56 8.96 2.91 -17.68
CA GLY A 56 10.04 2.63 -16.73
C GLY A 56 11.23 3.57 -16.89
N GLY A 57 12.21 3.48 -15.99
CA GLY A 57 13.47 4.20 -16.11
C GLY A 57 14.22 3.89 -17.42
N VAL A 58 14.24 2.63 -17.85
CA VAL A 58 14.87 2.20 -19.10
C VAL A 58 13.91 1.40 -20.01
N PRO A 59 13.07 2.07 -20.80
CA PRO A 59 12.04 1.41 -21.61
C PRO A 59 12.58 0.44 -22.69
N SER A 60 13.85 0.52 -23.06
CA SER A 60 14.50 -0.37 -24.02
C SER A 60 15.13 -1.62 -23.40
N ALA A 61 15.32 -1.66 -22.07
CA ALA A 61 15.98 -2.77 -21.37
C ALA A 61 15.22 -4.09 -21.54
N ARG A 62 15.90 -5.23 -21.37
CA ARG A 62 15.24 -6.53 -21.31
C ARG A 62 14.86 -6.84 -19.86
N ILE A 63 13.83 -7.67 -19.68
CA ILE A 63 13.37 -8.10 -18.35
C ILE A 63 13.53 -9.63 -18.26
N ALA A 64 14.20 -10.11 -17.22
CA ALA A 64 14.16 -11.50 -16.80
C ALA A 64 13.41 -11.55 -15.45
N VAL A 65 12.41 -12.41 -15.36
CA VAL A 65 11.54 -12.54 -14.18
C VAL A 65 11.94 -13.76 -13.38
N TYR A 66 12.13 -13.58 -12.07
CA TYR A 66 12.40 -14.65 -11.10
C TYR A 66 11.34 -14.55 -10.00
N LYS A 67 10.25 -15.32 -10.11
CA LYS A 67 9.18 -15.29 -9.11
C LYS A 67 9.58 -16.10 -7.88
N ILE A 68 9.84 -15.40 -6.78
CA ILE A 68 10.24 -15.95 -5.47
C ILE A 68 9.19 -15.75 -4.38
N CYS A 69 8.18 -14.92 -4.64
CA CYS A 69 7.15 -14.57 -3.67
C CYS A 69 5.81 -15.17 -4.07
N TRP A 70 5.12 -15.64 -3.06
CA TRP A 70 3.82 -16.31 -3.10
C TRP A 70 2.91 -15.71 -2.03
N SER A 71 1.68 -16.19 -1.90
CA SER A 71 0.68 -15.64 -0.97
C SER A 71 1.16 -15.63 0.49
N LEU A 72 2.01 -16.59 0.87
CA LEU A 72 2.54 -16.75 2.23
C LEU A 72 3.87 -16.01 2.48
N GLY A 73 4.45 -15.38 1.44
CA GLY A 73 5.73 -14.68 1.54
C GLY A 73 6.74 -15.16 0.50
N CYS A 74 8.01 -14.87 0.77
CA CYS A 74 9.13 -15.21 -0.11
C CYS A 74 10.14 -16.03 0.70
N ASP A 75 10.30 -17.30 0.35
CA ASP A 75 11.12 -18.22 1.15
C ASP A 75 12.62 -18.01 0.86
N ASP A 76 13.43 -18.08 1.91
CA ASP A 76 14.89 -17.89 1.87
C ASP A 76 15.60 -18.75 0.80
N VAL A 77 15.18 -20.02 0.69
CA VAL A 77 15.71 -20.97 -0.30
C VAL A 77 15.38 -20.55 -1.74
N ASP A 78 14.19 -20.00 -1.97
CA ASP A 78 13.74 -19.55 -3.28
C ASP A 78 14.45 -18.26 -3.70
N ILE A 79 14.70 -17.35 -2.74
CA ILE A 79 15.52 -16.15 -2.95
C ILE A 79 16.93 -16.53 -3.41
N LEU A 80 17.60 -17.44 -2.70
CA LEU A 80 18.96 -17.86 -3.06
C LEU A 80 19.01 -18.57 -4.41
N ALA A 81 18.04 -19.45 -4.70
CA ALA A 81 17.96 -20.13 -6.00
C ALA A 81 17.77 -19.14 -7.15
N ALA A 82 16.94 -18.11 -6.97
CA ALA A 82 16.76 -17.05 -7.96
C ALA A 82 18.03 -16.21 -8.17
N PHE A 83 18.77 -15.88 -7.10
CA PHE A 83 20.05 -15.18 -7.25
C PHE A 83 21.06 -16.00 -8.05
N ASP A 84 21.22 -17.28 -7.72
CA ASP A 84 22.16 -18.18 -8.41
C ASP A 84 21.86 -18.26 -9.91
N ASP A 85 20.58 -18.50 -10.25
CA ASP A 85 20.12 -18.53 -11.64
C ASP A 85 20.25 -17.17 -12.34
N ALA A 86 19.92 -16.06 -11.68
CA ALA A 86 20.02 -14.73 -12.28
C ALA A 86 21.46 -14.37 -12.64
N ILE A 87 22.41 -14.70 -11.76
CA ILE A 87 23.84 -14.51 -12.00
C ILE A 87 24.29 -15.39 -13.17
N ALA A 88 23.92 -16.68 -13.17
CA ALA A 88 24.30 -17.62 -14.22
C ALA A 88 23.68 -17.28 -15.60
N ASP A 89 22.45 -16.75 -15.60
CA ASP A 89 21.76 -16.27 -16.81
C ASP A 89 22.37 -14.98 -17.38
N GLY A 90 23.26 -14.31 -16.62
CA GLY A 90 23.99 -13.13 -17.07
C GLY A 90 23.18 -11.84 -17.03
N VAL A 91 22.37 -11.62 -15.99
CA VAL A 91 21.68 -10.34 -15.79
C VAL A 91 22.68 -9.21 -15.49
N ASP A 92 22.41 -8.00 -15.97
CA ASP A 92 23.30 -6.84 -15.75
C ASP A 92 23.06 -6.15 -14.38
N ILE A 93 21.84 -6.24 -13.85
CA ILE A 93 21.42 -5.62 -12.58
C ILE A 93 20.23 -6.41 -12.01
N ILE A 94 20.16 -6.50 -10.67
CA ILE A 94 19.04 -7.10 -9.95
C ILE A 94 18.26 -6.00 -9.24
N SER A 95 16.93 -5.99 -9.43
CA SER A 95 16.01 -5.11 -8.70
C SER A 95 15.17 -5.97 -7.77
N LEU A 96 15.33 -5.78 -6.46
CA LEU A 96 14.73 -6.63 -5.44
C LEU A 96 13.94 -5.78 -4.44
N SER A 97 12.61 -5.83 -4.55
CA SER A 97 11.69 -5.11 -3.65
C SER A 97 11.11 -6.04 -2.59
N VAL A 98 11.99 -6.77 -1.91
CA VAL A 98 11.66 -7.65 -0.78
C VAL A 98 12.68 -7.44 0.34
N GLY A 99 12.33 -7.85 1.55
CA GLY A 99 13.20 -7.79 2.71
C GLY A 99 12.56 -8.52 3.88
N SER A 100 13.38 -8.91 4.86
CA SER A 100 12.88 -9.49 6.10
C SER A 100 12.10 -8.46 6.93
N PHE A 101 11.30 -8.95 7.87
CA PHE A 101 10.61 -8.12 8.87
C PHE A 101 11.57 -7.58 9.94
N SER A 102 12.62 -8.34 10.25
CA SER A 102 13.64 -8.01 11.24
C SER A 102 15.04 -8.06 10.61
N PRO A 103 15.98 -7.22 11.07
CA PRO A 103 17.35 -7.28 10.60
C PRO A 103 18.05 -8.56 11.09
N SER A 104 18.93 -9.10 10.24
CA SER A 104 19.78 -10.26 10.54
C SER A 104 21.24 -9.95 10.18
N GLU A 105 22.19 -10.67 10.78
CA GLU A 105 23.59 -10.59 10.40
C GLU A 105 23.81 -11.04 8.95
N TYR A 106 24.85 -10.52 8.28
CA TYR A 106 25.02 -10.70 6.83
C TYR A 106 25.10 -12.15 6.34
N PHE A 107 25.61 -13.06 7.16
CA PHE A 107 25.75 -14.49 6.81
C PHE A 107 24.52 -15.33 7.19
N ASP A 108 23.54 -14.72 7.86
CA ASP A 108 22.24 -15.31 8.19
C ASP A 108 21.10 -14.65 7.39
N ASP A 109 21.42 -13.65 6.55
CA ASP A 109 20.47 -12.96 5.67
C ASP A 109 20.67 -13.41 4.22
N THR A 110 19.67 -14.09 3.65
CA THR A 110 19.75 -14.67 2.31
C THR A 110 19.88 -13.63 1.20
N ILE A 111 19.31 -12.45 1.39
CA ILE A 111 19.43 -11.33 0.44
C ILE A 111 20.86 -10.79 0.45
N ALA A 112 21.47 -10.64 1.62
CA ALA A 112 22.85 -10.22 1.77
C ALA A 112 23.81 -11.24 1.14
N ILE A 113 23.61 -12.54 1.38
CA ILE A 113 24.39 -13.61 0.74
C ILE A 113 24.24 -13.56 -0.79
N GLY A 114 23.01 -13.56 -1.30
CA GLY A 114 22.74 -13.51 -2.74
C GLY A 114 23.34 -12.28 -3.42
N ALA A 115 23.16 -11.10 -2.80
CA ALA A 115 23.72 -9.85 -3.30
C ALA A 115 25.25 -9.81 -3.22
N PHE A 116 25.89 -10.47 -2.25
CA PHE A 116 27.35 -10.57 -2.17
C PHE A 116 27.90 -11.33 -3.38
N HIS A 117 27.30 -12.48 -3.69
CA HIS A 117 27.67 -13.28 -4.85
C HIS A 117 27.36 -12.57 -6.17
N SER A 118 26.27 -11.81 -6.22
CA SER A 118 25.93 -10.94 -7.36
C SER A 118 27.02 -9.88 -7.60
N MET A 119 27.38 -9.12 -6.56
CA MET A 119 28.41 -8.09 -6.62
C MET A 119 29.78 -8.65 -7.01
N LYS A 120 30.14 -9.84 -6.48
CA LYS A 120 31.38 -10.53 -6.86
C LYS A 120 31.45 -10.86 -8.36
N ASN A 121 30.31 -11.02 -9.02
CA ASN A 121 30.19 -11.25 -10.46
C ASN A 121 29.91 -9.95 -11.24
N GLY A 122 30.04 -8.77 -10.62
CA GLY A 122 29.86 -7.48 -11.27
C GLY A 122 28.39 -7.07 -11.48
N VAL A 123 27.46 -7.72 -10.77
CA VAL A 123 26.01 -7.45 -10.86
C VAL A 123 25.57 -6.70 -9.59
N LEU A 124 25.05 -5.48 -9.76
CA LEU A 124 24.55 -4.67 -8.64
C LEU A 124 23.14 -5.15 -8.24
N THR A 125 22.88 -5.22 -6.94
CA THR A 125 21.54 -5.43 -6.39
C THR A 125 20.98 -4.12 -5.82
N SER A 126 19.85 -3.66 -6.35
CA SER A 126 19.06 -2.55 -5.81
C SER A 126 17.95 -3.09 -4.91
N ASN A 127 18.06 -2.82 -3.61
CA ASN A 127 17.14 -3.29 -2.57
C ASN A 127 16.27 -2.16 -2.01
N SER A 128 15.02 -2.45 -1.68
CA SER A 128 14.20 -1.54 -0.86
C SER A 128 14.68 -1.53 0.60
N ALA A 129 14.74 -0.38 1.25
CA ALA A 129 15.15 -0.27 2.67
C ALA A 129 14.17 -0.93 3.67
N GLY A 130 12.90 -1.06 3.29
CA GLY A 130 11.81 -1.56 4.14
C GLY A 130 10.75 -0.50 4.45
N ASN A 131 9.63 -0.95 5.01
CA ASN A 131 8.43 -0.13 5.27
C ASN A 131 8.06 -0.05 6.77
N SER A 132 9.04 -0.20 7.66
CA SER A 132 8.85 -0.28 9.13
C SER A 132 9.24 1.01 9.87
N GLY A 133 9.40 2.13 9.14
CA GLY A 133 9.65 3.45 9.73
C GLY A 133 8.46 3.99 10.55
N PRO A 134 8.61 5.15 11.22
CA PRO A 134 9.69 6.13 11.08
C PRO A 134 10.80 5.99 12.14
N SER A 135 10.68 5.03 13.04
CA SER A 135 11.67 4.80 14.10
C SER A 135 13.06 4.48 13.53
N LEU A 136 14.10 4.87 14.26
CA LEU A 136 15.49 4.53 13.93
C LEU A 136 15.71 3.01 13.93
N SER A 137 16.73 2.57 13.20
CA SER A 137 17.16 1.16 13.12
C SER A 137 16.06 0.19 12.67
N THR A 138 15.26 0.60 11.69
CA THR A 138 14.16 -0.19 11.09
C THR A 138 14.49 -0.71 9.69
N ILE A 139 15.66 -0.39 9.15
CA ILE A 139 16.18 -0.91 7.88
C ILE A 139 16.52 -2.40 7.99
N THR A 140 16.15 -3.19 6.97
CA THR A 140 16.44 -4.64 6.93
C THR A 140 17.35 -5.06 5.78
N ASN A 141 17.39 -4.28 4.69
CA ASN A 141 18.40 -4.44 3.64
C ASN A 141 19.50 -3.39 3.84
N PHE A 142 20.63 -3.77 4.41
CA PHE A 142 21.72 -2.84 4.77
C PHE A 142 23.13 -3.41 4.48
N SER A 143 23.23 -4.43 3.64
CA SER A 143 24.53 -4.98 3.26
C SER A 143 25.36 -3.97 2.46
N PRO A 144 26.65 -3.73 2.80
CA PRO A 144 27.47 -2.68 2.16
C PRO A 144 27.69 -2.85 0.65
N TRP A 145 27.46 -4.05 0.11
CA TRP A 145 27.59 -4.39 -1.31
C TRP A 145 26.28 -4.28 -2.09
N SER A 146 25.19 -3.83 -1.46
CA SER A 146 23.90 -3.58 -2.11
C SER A 146 23.57 -2.08 -2.11
N LEU A 147 22.73 -1.65 -3.05
CA LEU A 147 22.15 -0.32 -3.04
C LEU A 147 20.82 -0.35 -2.29
N SER A 148 20.78 0.16 -1.06
CA SER A 148 19.56 0.27 -0.27
C SER A 148 18.82 1.58 -0.53
N VAL A 149 17.55 1.49 -0.95
CA VAL A 149 16.76 2.63 -1.44
C VAL A 149 15.60 2.94 -0.49
N ALA A 150 15.59 4.16 0.04
CA ALA A 150 14.48 4.71 0.83
C ALA A 150 13.33 5.23 -0.07
N ALA A 151 12.14 5.43 0.51
CA ALA A 151 10.98 5.97 -0.20
C ALA A 151 10.76 7.46 0.15
N SER A 152 10.47 8.27 -0.87
CA SER A 152 10.12 9.69 -0.71
C SER A 152 8.87 10.05 -1.50
N THR A 153 8.23 11.15 -1.10
CA THR A 153 7.09 11.73 -1.81
C THR A 153 7.52 12.40 -3.11
N ILE A 154 6.55 12.60 -4.00
CA ILE A 154 6.67 13.45 -5.19
C ILE A 154 5.71 14.63 -5.07
N ASP A 155 5.88 15.62 -5.94
CA ASP A 155 5.00 16.80 -6.04
C ASP A 155 3.53 16.44 -6.29
N ARG A 156 3.25 15.30 -6.91
CA ARG A 156 1.89 14.83 -7.13
C ARG A 156 1.25 14.19 -5.89
N LYS A 157 0.21 14.83 -5.36
CA LYS A 157 -0.59 14.35 -4.22
C LYS A 157 -2.03 13.99 -4.60
N PHE A 158 -2.57 12.96 -3.96
CA PHE A 158 -3.96 12.54 -4.12
C PHE A 158 -4.80 13.01 -2.94
N VAL A 159 -5.92 13.68 -3.24
CA VAL A 159 -6.84 14.25 -2.23
C VAL A 159 -8.26 13.75 -2.49
N THR A 160 -8.94 13.33 -1.43
CA THR A 160 -10.33 12.84 -1.49
C THR A 160 -11.18 13.66 -0.55
N ARG A 161 -12.02 14.52 -1.12
CA ARG A 161 -12.85 15.46 -0.35
C ARG A 161 -14.16 14.83 0.09
N VAL A 162 -14.61 15.22 1.28
CA VAL A 162 -15.95 14.92 1.81
C VAL A 162 -16.72 16.22 1.91
N LYS A 163 -17.94 16.26 1.39
CA LYS A 163 -18.86 17.38 1.61
C LYS A 163 -20.02 16.93 2.48
N LEU A 164 -20.27 17.68 3.54
CA LEU A 164 -21.36 17.47 4.47
C LEU A 164 -22.64 18.18 4.00
N GLY A 165 -23.79 17.78 4.55
CA GLY A 165 -25.09 18.38 4.24
C GLY A 165 -25.24 19.83 4.69
N ASN A 166 -24.45 20.27 5.67
CA ASN A 166 -24.35 21.68 6.08
C ASN A 166 -23.51 22.54 5.10
N GLY A 167 -22.93 21.93 4.07
CA GLY A 167 -22.14 22.61 3.03
C GLY A 167 -20.63 22.64 3.30
N GLU A 168 -20.17 22.27 4.48
CA GLU A 168 -18.73 22.20 4.80
C GLU A 168 -18.03 21.11 4.00
N ILE A 169 -16.75 21.35 3.68
CA ILE A 169 -15.91 20.45 2.89
C ILE A 169 -14.63 20.17 3.66
N TYR A 170 -14.28 18.89 3.78
CA TYR A 170 -13.09 18.42 4.47
C TYR A 170 -12.19 17.65 3.50
N GLU A 171 -10.87 17.85 3.64
CA GLU A 171 -9.88 17.21 2.79
C GLU A 171 -9.29 15.98 3.47
N GLY A 172 -9.51 14.82 2.85
CA GLY A 172 -8.91 13.57 3.28
C GLY A 172 -7.97 12.98 2.24
N THR A 173 -7.43 11.82 2.59
CA THR A 173 -6.42 11.12 1.79
C THR A 173 -6.90 9.70 1.48
N SER A 174 -7.03 9.37 0.20
CA SER A 174 -7.26 8.01 -0.31
C SER A 174 -7.11 8.01 -1.84
N ILE A 175 -7.10 6.82 -2.44
CA ILE A 175 -7.28 6.61 -3.88
C ILE A 175 -8.72 6.14 -4.11
N ASN A 176 -9.66 7.08 -4.09
CA ASN A 176 -11.07 6.86 -4.37
C ASN A 176 -11.35 6.99 -5.88
N THR A 177 -11.58 5.85 -6.54
CA THR A 177 -11.95 5.79 -7.96
C THR A 177 -13.46 5.90 -8.21
N PHE A 178 -14.26 5.78 -7.14
CA PHE A 178 -15.72 5.86 -7.21
C PHE A 178 -16.19 7.31 -7.31
N ASP A 179 -17.31 7.51 -8.01
CA ASP A 179 -17.95 8.81 -8.16
C ASP A 179 -19.41 8.72 -7.73
N LEU A 180 -19.71 9.31 -6.57
CA LEU A 180 -21.08 9.44 -6.05
C LEU A 180 -21.88 10.53 -6.80
N LYS A 181 -21.29 11.23 -7.79
CA LYS A 181 -21.90 12.26 -8.63
C LYS A 181 -22.55 13.39 -7.82
N GLY A 182 -21.97 13.70 -6.67
CA GLY A 182 -22.49 14.68 -5.72
C GLY A 182 -23.81 14.29 -5.05
N LYS A 183 -24.30 13.05 -5.23
CA LYS A 183 -25.46 12.54 -4.51
C LYS A 183 -25.13 12.50 -3.03
N MET A 184 -26.00 13.12 -2.23
CA MET A 184 -25.94 13.09 -0.78
C MET A 184 -26.58 11.80 -0.28
N TYR A 185 -25.89 11.13 0.63
CA TYR A 185 -26.37 9.93 1.31
C TYR A 185 -26.54 10.21 2.80
N PRO A 186 -27.50 9.54 3.48
CA PRO A 186 -27.56 9.59 4.93
C PRO A 186 -26.21 9.18 5.52
N PHE A 187 -25.84 9.82 6.62
CA PHE A 187 -24.55 9.63 7.28
C PHE A 187 -24.76 9.15 8.71
N ILE A 188 -24.00 8.17 9.17
CA ILE A 188 -24.17 7.62 10.52
C ILE A 188 -22.80 7.39 11.17
N ALA A 189 -22.70 7.60 12.48
CA ALA A 189 -21.51 7.22 13.24
C ALA A 189 -21.54 5.71 13.52
N GLY A 190 -20.43 5.01 13.32
CA GLY A 190 -20.34 3.57 13.61
C GLY A 190 -20.77 3.23 15.03
N ALA A 191 -20.39 4.06 16.01
CA ALA A 191 -20.81 3.94 17.42
C ALA A 191 -22.34 3.97 17.64
N ALA A 192 -23.10 4.54 16.70
CA ALA A 192 -24.56 4.61 16.75
C ALA A 192 -25.23 3.45 16.00
N ALA A 193 -24.46 2.51 15.46
CA ALA A 193 -24.95 1.33 14.76
C ALA A 193 -24.31 0.01 15.26
N PRO A 194 -24.25 -0.25 16.59
CA PRO A 194 -23.71 -1.51 17.09
C PRO A 194 -24.60 -2.71 16.72
N ASN A 195 -24.00 -3.80 16.26
CA ASN A 195 -24.68 -5.08 16.09
C ASN A 195 -24.94 -5.73 17.46
N THR A 196 -25.99 -5.26 18.13
CA THR A 196 -26.32 -5.73 19.49
C THR A 196 -26.80 -7.19 19.53
N SER A 197 -27.28 -7.73 18.41
CA SER A 197 -27.67 -9.15 18.31
C SER A 197 -26.48 -10.10 18.50
N GLU A 198 -25.29 -9.68 18.07
CA GLU A 198 -24.04 -10.43 18.23
C GLU A 198 -23.27 -10.01 19.50
N GLY A 199 -23.88 -9.18 20.36
CA GLY A 199 -23.29 -8.76 21.63
C GLY A 199 -22.29 -7.60 21.52
N TYR A 200 -22.17 -6.95 20.36
CA TYR A 200 -21.30 -5.79 20.19
C TYR A 200 -21.91 -4.51 20.77
N THR A 201 -21.03 -3.61 21.19
CA THR A 201 -21.38 -2.31 21.78
C THR A 201 -20.97 -1.15 20.89
N SER A 202 -21.33 0.07 21.29
CA SER A 202 -20.84 1.30 20.66
C SER A 202 -19.30 1.41 20.67
N ASP A 203 -18.64 0.85 21.68
CA ASP A 203 -17.17 0.87 21.79
C ASP A 203 -16.50 -0.06 20.77
N ASP A 204 -17.19 -1.10 20.30
CA ASP A 204 -16.70 -2.01 19.25
C ASP A 204 -17.02 -1.47 17.85
N SER A 205 -18.28 -1.06 17.66
CA SER A 205 -18.82 -0.61 16.36
C SER A 205 -18.24 0.71 15.87
N ARG A 206 -17.73 1.57 16.76
CA ARG A 206 -17.03 2.81 16.38
C ARG A 206 -15.84 2.57 15.46
N PHE A 207 -15.18 1.42 15.55
CA PHE A 207 -14.04 1.04 14.69
C PHE A 207 -14.48 0.39 13.38
N CYS A 208 -15.78 0.10 13.23
CA CYS A 208 -16.37 -0.52 12.05
C CYS A 208 -15.68 -1.85 11.67
N GLY A 209 -15.31 -2.66 12.66
CA GLY A 209 -14.76 -3.99 12.42
C GLY A 209 -15.76 -4.94 11.75
N PRO A 210 -15.29 -6.05 11.16
CA PRO A 210 -16.15 -7.09 10.62
C PRO A 210 -17.18 -7.57 11.66
N GLY A 211 -18.45 -7.65 11.28
CA GLY A 211 -19.55 -8.10 12.13
C GLY A 211 -20.02 -7.12 13.23
N THR A 212 -19.29 -6.02 13.49
CA THR A 212 -19.61 -5.13 14.62
C THR A 212 -20.72 -4.12 14.32
N LEU A 213 -21.01 -3.88 13.04
CA LEU A 213 -22.03 -2.94 12.58
C LEU A 213 -23.38 -3.62 12.32
N ASP A 214 -24.47 -3.01 12.78
CA ASP A 214 -25.83 -3.44 12.43
C ASP A 214 -26.14 -3.09 10.97
N GLU A 215 -26.30 -4.12 10.14
CA GLU A 215 -26.57 -3.98 8.72
C GLU A 215 -27.85 -3.16 8.44
N THR A 216 -28.89 -3.31 9.26
CA THR A 216 -30.17 -2.62 9.06
C THR A 216 -30.04 -1.12 9.26
N LEU A 217 -29.11 -0.70 10.13
CA LEU A 217 -28.83 0.70 10.42
C LEU A 217 -27.85 1.32 9.43
N VAL A 218 -26.92 0.55 8.87
CA VAL A 218 -25.83 1.05 8.00
C VAL A 218 -26.15 0.98 6.51
N LYS A 219 -26.95 -0.01 6.08
CA LYS A 219 -27.22 -0.26 4.66
C LYS A 219 -27.68 0.98 3.91
N GLY A 220 -26.99 1.31 2.82
CA GLY A 220 -27.32 2.47 1.98
C GLY A 220 -26.85 3.83 2.51
N LYS A 221 -26.08 3.84 3.61
CA LYS A 221 -25.54 5.07 4.24
C LYS A 221 -24.03 5.16 4.09
N ILE A 222 -23.51 6.38 4.26
CA ILE A 222 -22.09 6.58 4.56
C ILE A 222 -21.91 6.33 6.06
N VAL A 223 -20.85 5.65 6.46
CA VAL A 223 -20.52 5.43 7.87
C VAL A 223 -19.25 6.18 8.28
N PHE A 224 -19.27 6.82 9.45
CA PHE A 224 -18.10 7.43 10.07
C PHE A 224 -17.47 6.44 11.03
N CYS A 225 -16.16 6.23 10.91
CA CYS A 225 -15.43 5.26 11.70
C CYS A 225 -14.18 5.87 12.34
N ASP A 226 -13.89 5.43 13.55
CA ASP A 226 -12.69 5.80 14.28
C ASP A 226 -11.51 4.91 13.91
N TYR A 227 -10.38 5.55 13.59
CA TYR A 227 -9.12 4.91 13.23
C TYR A 227 -9.21 4.01 11.99
N THR A 228 -8.09 3.44 11.58
CA THR A 228 -7.98 2.61 10.38
C THR A 228 -9.06 1.52 10.38
N THR A 229 -10.00 1.64 9.45
CA THR A 229 -11.06 0.66 9.26
C THR A 229 -10.60 -0.49 8.41
N TYR A 230 -10.85 -1.70 8.88
CA TYR A 230 -11.11 -2.85 8.04
C TYR A 230 -12.33 -2.50 7.18
N ILE A 231 -12.13 -2.33 5.87
CA ILE A 231 -13.22 -1.92 4.96
C ILE A 231 -14.28 -3.01 4.86
N GLU A 232 -13.92 -4.24 5.21
CA GLU A 232 -14.75 -5.44 5.24
C GLU A 232 -16.02 -5.20 6.09
N GLY A 233 -15.91 -4.62 7.29
CA GLY A 233 -17.07 -4.36 8.14
C GLY A 233 -18.14 -3.48 7.49
N PRO A 234 -17.80 -2.26 7.03
CA PRO A 234 -18.72 -1.41 6.27
C PRO A 234 -19.23 -2.05 4.97
N VAL A 235 -18.40 -2.81 4.26
CA VAL A 235 -18.79 -3.52 3.04
C VAL A 235 -19.87 -4.55 3.34
N ASP A 236 -19.64 -5.41 4.32
CA ASP A 236 -20.56 -6.46 4.74
C ASP A 236 -21.88 -5.86 5.26
N ALA A 237 -21.79 -4.75 6.00
CA ALA A 237 -22.96 -4.01 6.49
C ALA A 237 -23.71 -3.21 5.39
N GLY A 238 -23.25 -3.26 4.14
CA GLY A 238 -23.92 -2.62 3.00
C GLY A 238 -23.78 -1.09 2.96
N ALA A 239 -22.72 -0.54 3.56
CA ALA A 239 -22.41 0.89 3.46
C ALA A 239 -22.12 1.30 2.01
N VAL A 240 -22.47 2.52 1.65
CA VAL A 240 -22.17 3.08 0.31
C VAL A 240 -20.89 3.92 0.30
N GLY A 241 -20.28 4.14 1.46
CA GLY A 241 -19.03 4.86 1.61
C GLY A 241 -18.62 4.99 3.07
N VAL A 242 -17.37 5.36 3.29
CA VAL A 242 -16.77 5.44 4.62
C VAL A 242 -15.99 6.75 4.79
N VAL A 243 -16.21 7.43 5.91
CA VAL A 243 -15.35 8.52 6.34
C VAL A 243 -14.61 8.05 7.57
N VAL A 244 -13.29 8.07 7.52
CA VAL A 244 -12.43 7.61 8.61
C VAL A 244 -11.72 8.81 9.20
N GLN A 245 -11.51 8.83 10.52
CA GLN A 245 -10.50 9.70 11.11
C GLN A 245 -9.30 8.90 11.60
N SER A 246 -8.08 9.37 11.34
CA SER A 246 -6.88 8.75 11.90
C SER A 246 -5.82 9.77 12.30
N GLY A 247 -5.04 9.41 13.32
CA GLY A 247 -3.83 10.14 13.71
C GLY A 247 -2.57 9.70 12.95
N ARG A 248 -2.73 8.83 11.93
CA ARG A 248 -1.61 8.40 11.09
C ARG A 248 -1.17 9.53 10.17
N TYR A 249 0.10 9.50 9.79
CA TYR A 249 0.63 10.40 8.78
C TYR A 249 -0.13 10.20 7.46
N LYS A 250 -0.38 11.31 6.75
CA LYS A 250 -1.16 11.37 5.52
C LYS A 250 -0.31 11.62 4.28
N ASP A 251 0.91 11.12 4.33
CA ASP A 251 1.96 11.27 3.32
C ASP A 251 1.94 10.17 2.24
N TYR A 252 0.96 9.25 2.31
CA TYR A 252 0.65 8.25 1.29
C TYR A 252 -0.86 7.88 1.33
N ALA A 253 -1.34 7.20 0.29
CA ALA A 253 -2.76 6.90 0.10
C ALA A 253 -2.98 5.47 -0.40
N PHE A 254 -4.07 4.84 0.04
CA PHE A 254 -4.52 3.51 -0.42
C PHE A 254 -5.85 3.58 -1.16
N ALA A 255 -6.08 2.59 -2.03
CA ALA A 255 -7.38 2.32 -2.62
C ALA A 255 -8.19 1.37 -1.73
N TYR A 256 -9.51 1.47 -1.79
CA TYR A 256 -10.44 0.66 -0.99
C TYR A 256 -11.61 0.17 -1.87
N GLY A 257 -12.33 -0.85 -1.41
CA GLY A 257 -13.49 -1.43 -2.11
C GLY A 257 -14.75 -0.56 -2.11
N LEU A 258 -14.76 0.57 -1.40
CA LEU A 258 -15.85 1.54 -1.33
C LEU A 258 -15.31 2.98 -1.43
N PRO A 259 -16.16 3.97 -1.76
CA PRO A 259 -15.81 5.37 -1.59
C PRO A 259 -15.34 5.64 -0.16
N LEU A 260 -14.08 6.05 0.00
CA LEU A 260 -13.50 6.30 1.32
C LEU A 260 -12.72 7.60 1.34
N SER A 261 -12.81 8.35 2.43
CA SER A 261 -11.90 9.47 2.71
C SER A 261 -11.35 9.38 4.13
N ASN A 262 -10.01 9.46 4.28
CA ASN A 262 -9.34 9.45 5.59
C ASN A 262 -8.97 10.88 6.03
N LEU A 263 -9.66 11.36 7.05
CA LEU A 263 -9.54 12.67 7.68
C LEU A 263 -8.52 12.66 8.82
N ASN A 264 -7.98 13.84 9.13
CA ASN A 264 -7.10 13.99 10.29
C ASN A 264 -7.99 14.06 11.53
N LEU A 265 -7.41 13.96 12.72
CA LEU A 265 -8.20 13.94 13.97
C LEU A 265 -9.00 15.24 14.22
N ASN A 266 -8.55 16.39 13.70
CA ASN A 266 -9.26 17.65 13.90
C ASN A 266 -10.52 17.72 13.02
N ASP A 267 -10.34 17.48 11.73
CA ASP A 267 -11.43 17.46 10.75
C ASP A 267 -12.40 16.32 11.02
N GLY A 268 -11.87 15.14 11.37
CA GLY A 268 -12.65 13.98 11.79
C GLY A 268 -13.54 14.29 12.99
N ARG A 269 -13.03 14.99 14.00
CA ARG A 269 -13.83 15.41 15.16
C ARG A 269 -14.95 16.37 14.77
N ASN A 270 -14.68 17.33 13.88
CA ASN A 270 -15.71 18.25 13.39
C ASN A 270 -16.80 17.51 12.61
N VAL A 271 -16.41 16.56 11.75
CA VAL A 271 -17.35 15.70 11.02
C VAL A 271 -18.16 14.83 11.98
N LEU A 272 -17.54 14.21 12.99
CA LEU A 272 -18.25 13.40 13.99
C LEU A 272 -19.24 14.25 14.80
N ASN A 273 -18.87 15.47 15.18
CA ASN A 273 -19.78 16.41 15.83
C ASN A 273 -20.98 16.73 14.95
N TYR A 274 -20.75 17.00 13.65
CA TYR A 274 -21.85 17.19 12.69
C TYR A 274 -22.79 15.99 12.64
N VAL A 275 -22.24 14.78 12.55
CA VAL A 275 -23.03 13.53 12.47
C VAL A 275 -23.88 13.34 13.73
N ASN A 276 -23.34 13.65 14.91
CA ASN A 276 -24.03 13.43 16.18
C ASN A 276 -25.06 14.50 16.53
N LEU A 277 -24.87 15.75 16.07
CA LEU A 277 -25.71 16.90 16.46
C LEU A 277 -26.79 17.26 15.42
N THR A 278 -26.75 16.65 14.24
CA THR A 278 -27.71 16.90 13.17
C THR A 278 -28.79 15.82 13.18
N GLU A 279 -30.06 16.19 13.01
CA GLU A 279 -31.19 15.24 13.03
C GLU A 279 -31.17 14.29 11.80
N ASN A 280 -30.76 14.80 10.64
CA ASN A 280 -30.65 14.04 9.40
C ASN A 280 -29.32 14.35 8.69
N PRO A 281 -28.18 13.92 9.25
CA PRO A 281 -26.88 14.21 8.68
C PRO A 281 -26.74 13.50 7.33
N THR A 282 -26.16 14.21 6.37
CA THR A 282 -25.86 13.67 5.05
C THR A 282 -24.45 14.03 4.64
N ALA A 283 -23.86 13.22 3.76
CA ALA A 283 -22.57 13.52 3.17
C ALA A 283 -22.47 12.97 1.74
N THR A 284 -21.46 13.43 1.02
CA THR A 284 -20.98 12.83 -0.22
C THR A 284 -19.46 12.79 -0.21
N ILE A 285 -18.90 11.75 -0.83
CA ILE A 285 -17.45 11.55 -0.98
C ILE A 285 -17.13 11.75 -2.46
N PHE A 286 -16.27 12.70 -2.75
CA PHE A 286 -15.85 12.98 -4.12
C PHE A 286 -14.84 11.94 -4.59
N LYS A 287 -14.82 11.71 -5.91
CA LYS A 287 -13.69 11.05 -6.56
C LYS A 287 -12.39 11.79 -6.24
N THR A 288 -11.30 11.06 -6.07
CA THR A 288 -9.99 11.64 -5.80
C THR A 288 -9.57 12.64 -6.89
N THR A 289 -8.98 13.74 -6.47
CA THR A 289 -8.30 14.72 -7.33
C THR A 289 -6.79 14.64 -7.14
N VAL A 290 -6.06 15.15 -8.13
CA VAL A 290 -4.61 15.25 -8.11
C VAL A 290 -4.23 16.71 -7.90
N GLU A 291 -3.36 16.96 -6.93
CA GLU A 291 -2.90 18.28 -6.53
C GLU A 291 -1.38 18.31 -6.44
N ASP A 292 -0.83 19.53 -6.39
CA ASP A 292 0.60 19.80 -6.29
C ASP A 292 0.99 20.01 -4.82
N ASP A 293 2.00 19.29 -4.35
CA ASP A 293 2.56 19.35 -3.00
C ASP A 293 3.94 20.00 -3.03
N GLN A 294 3.96 21.29 -2.69
CA GLN A 294 5.18 22.11 -2.72
C GLN A 294 6.23 21.70 -1.67
N PHE A 295 5.88 20.83 -0.72
CA PHE A 295 6.81 20.34 0.28
C PHE A 295 7.57 19.08 -0.15
N ALA A 296 7.22 18.49 -1.30
CA ALA A 296 7.93 17.35 -1.85
C ALA A 296 9.31 17.75 -2.44
N PRO A 297 10.31 16.84 -2.46
CA PRO A 297 10.26 15.51 -1.85
C PRO A 297 10.63 15.55 -0.36
N PHE A 298 9.92 14.75 0.44
CA PHE A 298 10.34 14.40 1.79
C PHE A 298 10.22 12.88 1.99
N VAL A 299 10.96 12.34 2.95
CA VAL A 299 10.97 10.89 3.16
C VAL A 299 9.67 10.47 3.84
N VAL A 300 8.92 9.58 3.18
CA VAL A 300 7.62 9.10 3.67
C VAL A 300 7.78 8.35 4.99
N THR A 301 6.79 8.46 5.87
CA THR A 301 6.83 7.99 7.25
C THR A 301 7.20 6.51 7.34
N PHE A 302 6.57 5.67 6.52
CA PHE A 302 6.81 4.23 6.57
C PHE A 302 8.21 3.82 6.10
N SER A 303 8.92 4.67 5.36
CA SER A 303 10.27 4.31 4.87
C SER A 303 11.16 3.98 6.06
N SER A 304 11.67 2.76 6.09
CA SER A 304 12.60 2.30 7.13
C SER A 304 13.84 3.19 7.22
N ARG A 305 14.39 3.30 8.43
CA ARG A 305 15.50 4.20 8.77
C ARG A 305 16.69 3.43 9.27
N GLY A 306 17.88 3.95 8.98
CA GLY A 306 19.10 3.57 9.69
C GLY A 306 19.08 4.04 11.16
N PRO A 307 20.21 3.89 11.88
CA PRO A 307 21.50 3.40 11.41
C PRO A 307 21.50 1.91 11.05
N ASN A 308 22.55 1.46 10.35
CA ASN A 308 22.78 0.06 10.05
C ASN A 308 22.84 -0.76 11.36
N PRO A 309 21.98 -1.78 11.55
CA PRO A 309 21.90 -2.53 12.79
C PRO A 309 23.06 -3.51 13.01
N ALA A 310 23.74 -3.98 11.96
CA ALA A 310 24.86 -4.92 12.06
C ALA A 310 26.23 -4.20 12.04
N THR A 311 26.35 -3.11 11.29
CA THR A 311 27.62 -2.35 11.19
C THR A 311 27.35 -0.86 11.34
N PRO A 312 27.20 -0.36 12.58
CA PRO A 312 26.81 1.04 12.84
C PRO A 312 27.77 2.07 12.27
N ASP A 313 29.03 1.68 12.03
CA ASP A 313 30.09 2.53 11.50
C ASP A 313 30.08 2.66 9.97
N ILE A 314 29.22 1.91 9.27
CA ILE A 314 29.06 1.94 7.81
C ILE A 314 27.69 2.52 7.44
N LEU A 315 27.72 3.60 6.65
CA LEU A 315 26.55 4.27 6.07
C LEU A 315 26.07 3.60 4.79
#